data_AF-A0A1G7XBD7-F1
#
_entry.id   AF-A0A1G7XBD7-F1
#
_cell.length_a   1.000
_cell.length_b   1.000
_cell.length_c   1.000
_cell.angle_alpha   90.00
_cell.angle_beta   90.00
_cell.angle_gamma   90.00
#
_symmetry.space_group_name_H-M   'P 1'
#
loop_
_entity.id
_entity.type
_entity.pdbx_description
1 polymer ?
#
loop_
_entity_poly.entity_id
_entity_poly.type
_entity_poly.pdbx_seq_one_letter_code
_entity_poly.pdbx_strand_id
1 'polypeptide(L)' 'MTNLDRFSQGLPDPKEARVVGECITCGGGVYEEELVWETDEGLLHDRRDCIREYIADFAIQKVAG' A
#
# COMPACT_ATOMS: atom_id res chain seq x y z
N MET A 1 -39.53 29.37 -8.00
CA MET A 1 -38.49 29.07 -6.99
C MET A 1 -37.64 27.95 -7.55
N THR A 2 -36.51 28.30 -8.14
CA THR A 2 -35.60 27.35 -8.77
C THR A 2 -34.70 26.80 -7.67
N ASN A 3 -34.90 25.53 -7.31
CA ASN A 3 -34.10 24.86 -6.28
C ASN A 3 -32.66 24.69 -6.82
N LEU A 4 -31.74 25.51 -6.31
CA LEU A 4 -30.32 25.61 -6.67
C LEU A 4 -29.44 24.67 -5.80
N ASP A 5 -30.01 23.65 -5.16
CA ASP A 5 -29.32 22.82 -4.16
C ASP A 5 -28.65 21.55 -4.71
N ARG A 6 -28.59 21.35 -6.04
CA ARG A 6 -27.91 20.17 -6.61
C ARG A 6 -26.39 20.29 -6.63
N PHE A 7 -25.83 21.50 -6.48
CA PHE A 7 -24.37 21.73 -6.45
C PHE A 7 -23.78 21.65 -5.03
N SER A 8 -24.62 21.55 -4.00
CA SER A 8 -24.24 21.50 -2.58
C SER A 8 -23.88 20.09 -2.09
N GLN A 9 -24.04 19.08 -2.95
CA GLN A 9 -23.66 17.71 -2.64
C GLN A 9 -22.25 17.53 -3.21
N GLY A 10 -21.23 17.69 -2.35
CA GLY A 10 -19.85 17.40 -2.71
C GLY A 10 -19.78 16.06 -3.44
N LEU A 11 -18.96 15.98 -4.48
CA LEU A 11 -18.68 14.71 -5.15
C LEU A 11 -18.37 13.67 -4.07
N PRO A 12 -18.94 12.45 -4.16
CA PRO A 12 -18.56 11.40 -3.22
C PRO A 12 -17.05 11.31 -3.20
N ASP A 13 -16.47 11.33 -1.99
CA ASP A 13 -15.02 11.27 -1.81
C ASP A 13 -14.44 10.23 -2.76
N PRO A 14 -13.42 10.60 -3.57
CA PRO A 14 -12.85 9.71 -4.56
C PRO A 14 -12.26 8.52 -3.80
N LYS A 15 -13.04 7.43 -3.72
CA LYS A 15 -12.74 6.14 -3.06
C LYS A 15 -11.49 6.25 -2.19
N GLU A 16 -11.63 6.67 -0.92
CA GLU A 16 -10.53 6.52 0.04
C GLU A 16 -10.18 5.03 0.05
N ALA A 17 -9.10 4.67 -0.63
CA ALA A 17 -8.69 3.30 -0.74
C ALA A 17 -8.40 2.81 0.69
N ARG A 18 -9.02 1.70 1.07
CA ARG A 18 -8.88 1.16 2.42
C ARG A 18 -7.44 0.69 2.61
N VAL A 19 -6.76 1.20 3.64
CA VAL A 19 -5.46 0.68 4.06
C VAL A 19 -5.68 -0.67 4.72
N VAL A 20 -5.03 -1.71 4.20
CA VAL A 20 -5.12 -3.10 4.68
C VAL A 20 -3.90 -3.53 5.50
N GLY A 21 -2.82 -2.74 5.46
CA GLY A 21 -1.63 -2.96 6.26
C GLY A 21 -0.52 -1.98 5.90
N GLU A 22 0.70 -2.28 6.31
CA GLU A 22 1.89 -1.48 6.05
C GLU A 22 2.96 -2.34 5.39
N CYS A 23 3.73 -1.73 4.48
CA CYS A 23 4.86 -2.36 3.82
C CYS A 23 6.00 -2.58 4.82
N ILE A 24 6.48 -3.82 4.95
CA ILE A 24 7.52 -4.21 5.90
C ILE A 24 8.88 -3.53 5.69
N THR A 25 9.12 -2.97 4.49
CA THR A 25 10.37 -2.26 4.17
C THR A 25 10.23 -0.74 4.32
N CYS A 26 9.30 -0.13 3.56
CA CYS A 26 9.20 1.33 3.54
C CYS A 26 8.24 1.93 4.59
N GLY A 27 7.49 1.10 5.32
CA GLY A 27 6.48 1.53 6.30
C GLY A 27 5.27 2.26 5.70
N GLY A 28 5.14 2.28 4.37
CA GLY A 28 4.02 2.93 3.68
C GLY A 28 2.76 2.08 3.74
N GLY A 29 1.58 2.72 3.81
CA GLY A 29 0.29 2.02 3.78
C GLY A 29 0.11 1.22 2.48
N VAL A 30 -0.42 0.01 2.63
CA VAL A 30 -0.84 -0.87 1.54
C VAL A 30 -2.35 -0.74 1.39
N TYR A 31 -2.82 -0.50 0.17
CA TYR A 31 -4.23 -0.30 -0.11
C TYR A 31 -4.88 -1.56 -0.69
N GLU A 32 -6.18 -1.78 -0.44
CA GLU A 32 -6.92 -3.00 -0.80
C GLU A 32 -6.84 -3.41 -2.29
N GLU A 33 -6.68 -2.45 -3.19
CA GLU A 33 -6.59 -2.68 -4.64
C GLU A 33 -5.15 -2.54 -5.18
N GLU A 34 -4.15 -2.38 -4.29
CA GLU A 34 -2.74 -2.27 -4.66
C GLU A 34 -2.10 -3.63 -4.91
N LEU A 35 -1.23 -3.72 -5.92
CA LEU A 35 -0.44 -4.92 -6.18
C LEU A 35 0.69 -5.02 -5.15
N VAL A 36 0.65 -6.08 -4.33
CA VAL A 36 1.63 -6.36 -3.28
C VAL A 36 2.02 -7.82 -3.25
N TRP A 37 3.16 -8.08 -2.60
CA TRP A 37 3.64 -9.42 -2.29
C TRP A 37 3.29 -9.75 -0.84
N GLU A 38 2.72 -10.93 -0.63
CA GLU A 38 2.58 -11.52 0.70
C GLU A 38 3.82 -12.38 0.99
N THR A 39 4.50 -12.08 2.10
CA THR A 39 5.67 -12.82 2.58
C THR A 39 5.38 -13.39 3.97
N ASP A 40 6.24 -14.29 4.45
CA ASP A 40 6.13 -14.84 5.81
C ASP A 40 6.25 -13.75 6.91
N GLU A 41 6.86 -12.60 6.59
CA GLU A 41 7.06 -11.49 7.54
C GLU A 41 6.02 -10.37 7.41
N GLY A 42 5.22 -10.37 6.34
CA GLY A 42 4.16 -9.38 6.12
C GLY A 42 4.03 -8.93 4.66
N LEU A 43 3.40 -7.77 4.48
CA LEU A 43 3.11 -7.20 3.16
C LEU A 43 4.30 -6.42 2.61
N LEU A 44 4.57 -6.58 1.32
CA LEU A 44 5.66 -5.90 0.61
C LEU A 44 5.11 -5.22 -0.65
N HIS A 45 5.34 -3.91 -0.78
CA HIS A 45 4.99 -3.17 -1.99
C HIS A 45 5.70 -3.75 -3.22
N ASP A 46 4.98 -3.90 -4.35
CA ASP A 46 5.55 -4.30 -5.65
C ASP A 46 6.34 -3.17 -6.32
N ARG A 47 7.21 -2.51 -5.55
CA ARG A 47 8.12 -1.47 -6.02
C ARG A 47 9.55 -1.97 -5.94
N ARG A 48 10.34 -1.61 -6.95
CA ARG A 48 11.75 -2.02 -7.07
C ARG A 48 12.57 -1.78 -5.81
N ASP A 49 12.38 -0.62 -5.16
CA ASP A 49 13.17 -0.24 -3.98
C ASP A 49 12.81 -1.11 -2.77
N CYS A 50 11.52 -1.33 -2.52
CA CYS A 50 11.03 -2.22 -1.47
C CYS A 50 11.52 -3.66 -1.67
N ILE A 51 11.46 -4.17 -2.90
CA ILE A 51 11.93 -5.53 -3.21
C ILE A 51 13.45 -5.63 -3.05
N ARG A 52 14.21 -4.61 -3.49
CA ARG A 52 15.66 -4.58 -3.35
C ARG A 52 16.10 -4.57 -1.89
N GLU A 53 15.44 -3.77 -1.06
CA GLU A 53 15.70 -3.67 0.37
C GLU A 53 15.37 -4.99 1.08
N TYR A 54 14.19 -5.55 0.80
CA TYR A 54 13.80 -6.88 1.28
C TYR A 54 14.87 -7.94 0.95
N ILE A 55 15.30 -8.02 -0.32
CA ILE A 55 16.35 -8.97 -0.70
C ILE A 55 17.67 -8.68 0.04
N ALA A 56 18.06 -7.42 0.22
CA ALA A 56 19.29 -7.08 0.94
C ALA A 56 19.25 -7.58 2.39
N ASP A 57 18.13 -7.39 3.08
CA ASP A 57 17.98 -7.77 4.49
C ASP A 57 17.88 -9.30 4.67
N PHE A 58 17.17 -9.99 3.76
CA PHE A 58 16.88 -11.42 3.90
C PHE A 58 17.85 -12.34 3.15
N ALA A 59 18.50 -11.90 2.07
CA ALA A 59 19.47 -12.74 1.34
C ALA A 59 20.80 -12.89 2.07
N ILE A 60 21.17 -11.94 2.93
CA ILE A 60 22.41 -12.01 3.72
C ILE A 60 22.34 -13.12 4.78
N GLN A 61 21.13 -13.49 5.25
CA GLN A 61 20.98 -14.49 6.30
C GLN A 61 21.29 -15.93 5.86
N LYS A 62 21.30 -16.25 4.56
CA LYS A 62 21.54 -17.63 4.07
C LYS A 62 23.00 -17.98 3.78
N VAL A 63 23.93 -17.03 3.84
CA VAL A 63 25.35 -17.27 3.50
C VAL A 63 26.25 -17.40 4.75
N ALA A 64 25.68 -17.18 5.94
CA ALA A 64 26.38 -17.27 7.22
C ALA A 64 26.08 -18.56 8.01
N GLY A 65 25.47 -19.57 7.35
CA GLY A 65 25.18 -20.89 7.91
C GLY A 65 26.00 -21.98 7.25
#